data_AF-A0A832WQF2-F1
#
_entry.id   AF-A0A832WQF2-F1
#
_cell.length_a   1.000
_cell.length_b   1.000
_cell.length_c   1.000
_cell.angle_alpha   90.00
_cell.angle_beta   90.00
_cell.angle_gamma   90.00
#
_symmetry.space_group_name_H-M   'P 1'
#
loop_
_entity.id
_entity.type
_entity.pdbx_description
1 polymer ?
#
loop_
_entity_poly.entity_id
_entity_poly.type
_entity_poly.pdbx_seq_one_letter_code
_entity_poly.pdbx_strand_id
1 'polypeptide(L)' 'MATKTISITEEAYERLKNLKKNEKTSFSEVIVKDYPVKRKLSEVLAELGDCSDLTDSVEMVSREMRKAKLRKVEF' A
#
# COMPACT_ATOMS: atom_id res chain seq x y z
N MET A 1 15.70 -18.94 -12.43
CA MET A 1 15.08 -18.03 -11.43
C MET A 1 15.96 -18.03 -10.20
N ALA A 2 16.20 -16.88 -9.56
CA ALA A 2 16.89 -16.85 -8.28
C ALA A 2 15.98 -17.44 -7.20
N THR A 3 16.45 -18.42 -6.44
CA THR A 3 15.74 -18.98 -5.31
C THR A 3 15.91 -18.07 -4.10
N LYS A 4 14.81 -17.77 -3.40
CA LYS A 4 14.83 -17.02 -2.14
C LYS A 4 14.25 -17.91 -1.06
N THR A 5 15.01 -18.13 -0.01
CA THR A 5 14.51 -18.78 1.21
C THR A 5 13.83 -17.73 2.06
N ILE A 6 12.61 -18.02 2.50
CA ILE A 6 11.85 -17.17 3.42
C ILE A 6 11.51 -17.99 4.66
N SER A 7 11.51 -17.33 5.82
CA SER A 7 11.02 -17.91 7.07
C SER A 7 9.61 -17.38 7.31
N ILE A 8 8.65 -18.27 7.52
CA ILE A 8 7.26 -17.93 7.82
C ILE A 8 6.82 -18.66 9.09
N THR A 9 5.76 -18.16 9.73
CA THR A 9 5.15 -18.85 10.86
C THR A 9 4.41 -20.10 10.38
N GLU A 10 4.26 -21.09 11.25
CA GLU A 10 3.54 -22.33 10.93
C GLU A 10 2.10 -22.04 10.51
N GLU A 11 1.44 -21.12 11.20
CA GLU A 11 0.08 -20.69 10.84
C GLU A 11 0.01 -20.10 9.43
N ALA A 12 1.00 -19.30 9.02
CA ALA A 12 1.07 -18.75 7.67
C ALA A 12 1.32 -19.85 6.63
N TYR A 13 2.10 -20.88 6.97
CA TYR A 13 2.32 -22.03 6.12
C TYR A 13 1.03 -22.82 5.89
N GLU A 14 0.25 -23.10 6.94
CA GLU A 14 -1.02 -23.81 6.80
C GLU A 14 -2.03 -23.04 5.95
N ARG A 15 -2.12 -21.72 6.14
CA ARG A 15 -2.97 -20.84 5.30
C ARG A 15 -2.55 -20.92 3.82
N LEU A 16 -1.25 -20.87 3.53
CA LEU A 16 -0.74 -21.03 2.16
C LEU A 16 -1.00 -22.42 1.59
N LYS A 17 -0.91 -23.46 2.41
CA LYS A 17 -1.22 -24.84 2.01
C LYS A 17 -2.70 -25.00 1.65
N ASN A 18 -3.61 -24.39 2.41
CA ASN A 18 -5.05 -24.42 2.13
C ASN A 18 -5.43 -23.64 0.86
N LEU A 19 -4.65 -22.64 0.47
CA LEU A 19 -4.85 -21.89 -0.78
C LEU A 19 -4.43 -22.68 -2.03
N LYS A 20 -3.66 -23.78 -1.89
CA LYS A 20 -3.35 -24.65 -3.03
C LYS A 20 -4.60 -25.40 -3.48
N LYS A 21 -5.06 -25.11 -4.69
CA LYS A 21 -6.17 -25.82 -5.33
C LYS A 21 -5.81 -27.26 -5.73
N ASN A 22 -4.53 -27.54 -6.01
CA ASN A 22 -4.03 -28.86 -6.42
C ASN A 22 -2.60 -29.07 -5.86
N GLU A 23 -2.20 -30.30 -5.56
CA GLU A 23 -0.84 -30.59 -5.07
C GLU A 23 0.26 -30.23 -6.07
N LYS A 24 -0.08 -30.18 -7.37
CA LYS A 24 0.85 -29.85 -8.46
C LYS A 24 1.18 -28.35 -8.59
N THR A 25 0.43 -27.45 -7.94
CA THR A 25 0.72 -26.01 -8.04
C THR A 25 1.88 -25.61 -7.12
N SER A 26 2.81 -24.80 -7.64
CA SER A 26 3.94 -24.32 -6.85
C SER A 26 3.49 -23.31 -5.79
N PHE A 27 4.12 -23.33 -4.61
CA PHE A 27 3.87 -22.30 -3.59
C PHE A 27 4.22 -20.90 -4.10
N SER A 28 5.25 -20.78 -4.94
CA SER A 28 5.64 -19.50 -5.54
C SER A 28 4.54 -18.90 -6.41
N GLU A 29 3.82 -19.73 -7.17
CA GLU A 29 2.71 -19.28 -8.02
C GLU A 29 1.52 -18.82 -7.19
N VAL A 30 1.19 -19.55 -6.12
CA VAL A 30 0.11 -19.18 -5.18
C VAL A 30 0.43 -17.85 -4.52
N ILE A 31 1.65 -17.67 -4.01
CA ILE A 31 2.09 -16.43 -3.37
C ILE A 31 1.97 -15.26 -4.33
N VAL A 32 2.44 -15.37 -5.57
CA VAL A 32 2.37 -14.27 -6.55
C VAL A 32 0.93 -13.94 -6.95
N LYS A 33 0.06 -14.95 -7.00
CA LYS A 33 -1.34 -14.79 -7.38
C LYS A 33 -2.18 -14.13 -6.28
N ASP A 34 -2.05 -14.60 -5.06
CA ASP A 34 -2.88 -14.16 -3.93
C ASP A 34 -2.27 -12.95 -3.20
N TYR A 35 -0.95 -12.79 -3.24
CA TYR A 35 -0.22 -11.65 -2.68
C TYR A 35 0.53 -10.93 -3.80
N PRO A 36 -0.17 -10.08 -4.59
CA PRO A 36 0.47 -9.33 -5.65
C PRO A 36 1.58 -8.45 -5.08
N VAL A 37 2.73 -8.45 -5.75
CA VAL A 37 3.95 -7.69 -5.37
C VAL A 37 3.67 -6.19 -5.21
N LYS A 38 2.61 -5.69 -5.84
CA LYS A 38 2.12 -4.32 -5.72
C LYS A 38 0.68 -4.38 -5.21
N ARG A 39 0.45 -3.83 -4.02
CA ARG A 39 -0.90 -3.58 -3.53
C ARG A 39 -1.64 -2.69 -4.52
N LYS A 40 -2.93 -2.95 -4.72
CA LYS A 40 -3.72 -2.02 -5.54
C LYS A 40 -3.81 -0.69 -4.80
N LEU A 41 -3.70 0.41 -5.54
CA LEU A 41 -3.80 1.75 -4.97
C LEU A 41 -5.10 1.93 -4.18
N SER A 42 -6.19 1.28 -4.61
CA SER A 42 -7.47 1.22 -3.91
C SER A 42 -7.41 0.54 -2.54
N GLU A 43 -6.64 -0.54 -2.39
CA GLU A 43 -6.48 -1.26 -1.11
C GLU A 43 -5.66 -0.43 -0.13
N VAL A 44 -4.61 0.23 -0.62
CA VAL A 44 -3.80 1.17 0.17
C VAL A 44 -4.64 2.36 0.62
N LEU A 45 -5.44 2.94 -0.28
CA LEU A 45 -6.34 4.05 0.05
C LEU A 45 -7.44 3.63 1.04
N ALA A 46 -7.95 2.39 0.96
CA ALA A 46 -8.90 1.86 1.92
C ALA A 46 -8.29 1.65 3.32
N GLU A 47 -7.02 1.24 3.42
CA GLU A 47 -6.27 1.14 4.68
C GLU A 47 -5.99 2.52 5.31
N LEU A 48 -5.70 3.55 4.50
CA LEU A 48 -5.51 4.92 5.01
C LEU A 48 -6.80 5.54 5.60
N GLY A 49 -7.97 4.97 5.29
CA GLY A 49 -9.25 5.46 5.79
C GLY A 49 -9.63 6.83 5.24
N ASP A 50 -10.70 7.41 5.78
CA ASP A 50 -11.16 8.74 5.37
C ASP A 50 -10.23 9.81 5.96
N CYS A 51 -9.34 10.33 5.12
CA CYS A 51 -8.38 11.40 5.46
C CYS A 51 -8.93 12.79 5.09
N SER A 52 -10.25 12.96 5.05
CA SER A 52 -10.92 14.23 4.72
C SER A 52 -10.45 15.37 5.62
N ASP A 53 -10.43 15.17 6.94
CA ASP A 53 -9.97 16.17 7.91
C ASP A 53 -8.51 16.63 7.66
N LEU A 54 -7.62 15.69 7.33
CA LEU A 54 -6.23 16.00 7.02
C LEU A 54 -6.13 16.77 5.69
N THR A 55 -6.92 16.38 4.69
CA THR A 55 -6.96 17.03 3.38
C THR A 55 -7.44 18.48 3.50
N ASP A 56 -8.49 18.70 4.29
CA ASP A 56 -9.06 20.03 4.54
C ASP A 56 -8.06 20.93 5.29
N SER A 57 -7.35 20.38 6.28
CA SER A 57 -6.31 21.12 7.02
C SER A 57 -5.13 21.54 6.12
N VAL A 58 -4.68 20.66 5.22
CA VAL A 58 -3.61 20.95 4.26
C VAL A 58 -4.07 21.99 3.24
N GLU A 59 -5.31 21.90 2.76
CA GLU A 59 -5.85 22.90 1.83
C GLU A 59 -5.94 24.28 2.48
N MET A 60 -6.44 24.35 3.72
CA MET A 60 -6.54 25.59 4.49
C MET A 60 -5.16 26.26 4.66
N VAL A 61 -4.17 25.50 5.15
CA VAL A 61 -2.79 26.02 5.32
C VAL A 61 -2.16 26.41 3.97
N SER A 62 -2.39 25.64 2.92
CA SER A 62 -1.91 25.96 1.57
C SER A 62 -2.51 27.26 1.03
N ARG A 63 -3.79 27.53 1.30
CA ARG A 63 -4.47 28.78 0.93
C ARG A 63 -3.91 29.96 1.73
N GLU A 64 -3.67 29.79 3.02
CA GLU A 64 -3.09 30.83 3.89
C GLU A 64 -1.66 31.19 3.46
N MET A 65 -0.82 30.18 3.17
CA MET A 65 0.54 30.38 2.66
C MET A 65 0.56 31.13 1.32
N ARG A 66 -0.38 30.82 0.41
CA ARG A 66 -0.53 31.55 -0.86
C ARG A 66 -0.94 33.01 -0.64
N LYS A 67 -1.82 33.30 0.32
CA LYS A 67 -2.20 34.67 0.69
C LYS A 67 -1.04 35.43 1.33
N ALA A 68 -0.24 34.76 2.17
CA ALA A 68 0.87 35.37 2.89
C ALA A 68 2.05 35.77 1.99
N LYS A 69 2.23 35.11 0.84
CA LYS A 69 3.37 35.33 -0.06
C LYS A 69 3.24 36.54 -1.02
N LEU A 70 2.15 37.29 -0.97
CA LEU A 70 1.94 38.51 -1.79
C LEU A 70 2.59 39.78 -1.20
N ARG A 71 3.71 39.67 -0.47
CA ARG A 71 4.52 40.86 -0.21
C ARG A 71 5.23 41.24 -1.52
N LYS A 72 4.88 42.42 -2.06
CA LYS A 72 5.55 43.04 -3.22
C LYS A 72 7.06 43.02 -2.98
N VAL A 73 7.78 42.37 -3.88
CA VAL A 73 9.21 42.60 -4.05
C VAL A 73 9.32 43.92 -4.81
N GLU A 74 9.82 44.96 -4.15
CA GLU A 74 10.19 46.20 -4.84
C GLU A 74 11.53 45.95 -5.55
N PHE A 75 11.56 46.21 -6.86
CA PHE A 75 12.75 46.18 -7.71
C PHE A 75 13.39 47.56 -7.76
#